data_AF-A0A9W8DMN1-F1
#
_entry.id   AF-A0A9W8DMN1-F1
#
_cell.length_a   1.000
_cell.length_b   1.000
_cell.length_c   1.000
_cell.angle_alpha   90.00
_cell.angle_beta   90.00
_cell.angle_gamma   90.00
#
_symmetry.space_group_name_H-M   'P 1'
#
loop_
_entity.id
_entity.type
_entity.pdbx_description
1 polymer ?
#
loop_
_entity_poly.entity_id
_entity_poly.type
_entity_poly.pdbx_seq_one_letter_code
_entity_poly.pdbx_strand_id
1 'polypeptide(L)'
;MNTLPQLRMASRTAFRSTRPTITTPQLLRPTVLVRAYHEKVIDHYERPRNMGSLPKNDPTVGTGLVGAPACGDVMKLQIKVDDAGKIVDVKFKTFGCGSAIASSSFLTERVRGLHLDEAGQIKNTEIAKELCLPPVKLHCSMLAEDAIKSAIKDYRRKQTTPAPTASEK
;
A
#
# COMPACT_ATOMS: atom_id res chain seq x y z
N MET A 1 69.81 9.37 -80.01
CA MET A 1 68.65 9.07 -80.87
C MET A 1 67.52 8.61 -79.94
N ASN A 2 66.92 9.50 -79.15
CA ASN A 2 65.83 10.43 -79.50
C ASN A 2 64.57 9.70 -80.02
N THR A 3 63.60 9.47 -79.14
CA THR A 3 62.14 9.54 -79.41
C THR A 3 61.33 9.29 -78.13
N LEU A 4 60.78 10.38 -77.57
CA LEU A 4 59.47 10.44 -76.90
C LEU A 4 58.37 10.13 -77.96
N PRO A 5 57.13 9.68 -77.63
CA PRO A 5 56.21 10.50 -76.82
C PRO A 5 55.11 9.81 -75.98
N GLN A 6 54.64 10.59 -75.01
CA GLN A 6 53.26 10.78 -74.51
C GLN A 6 52.25 9.62 -74.48
N LEU A 7 51.60 9.40 -73.31
CA LEU A 7 50.12 9.52 -73.23
C LEU A 7 49.54 9.53 -71.80
N ARG A 8 48.58 10.46 -71.62
CA ARG A 8 47.38 10.42 -70.75
C ARG A 8 47.51 10.65 -69.23
N MET A 9 47.22 11.90 -68.85
CA MET A 9 46.51 12.22 -67.62
C MET A 9 45.13 11.51 -67.57
N ALA A 10 44.88 10.77 -66.49
CA ALA A 10 43.54 10.31 -66.12
C ALA A 10 43.16 10.96 -64.79
N SER A 11 42.22 11.89 -64.86
CA SER A 11 41.60 12.60 -63.75
C SER A 11 40.89 11.59 -62.84
N ARG A 12 41.30 11.49 -61.57
CA ARG A 12 40.61 10.69 -60.55
C ARG A 12 39.51 11.55 -59.93
N THR A 13 38.33 11.46 -60.50
CA THR A 13 37.09 11.98 -59.91
C THR A 13 36.84 11.29 -58.56
N ALA A 14 36.83 12.07 -57.48
CA ALA A 14 36.51 11.59 -56.15
C ALA A 14 35.03 11.17 -56.08
N PHE A 15 34.80 9.86 -55.96
CA PHE A 15 33.47 9.29 -55.77
C PHE A 15 33.01 9.61 -54.34
N ARG A 16 32.17 10.63 -54.20
CA ARG A 16 31.56 11.03 -52.92
C ARG A 16 30.50 9.99 -52.55
N SER A 17 30.86 9.05 -51.67
CA SER A 17 29.95 8.05 -51.11
C SER A 17 29.01 8.72 -50.11
N THR A 18 27.85 9.18 -50.56
CA THR A 18 26.74 9.54 -49.67
C THR A 18 26.01 8.25 -49.27
N ARG A 19 26.40 7.66 -48.15
CA ARG A 19 25.59 6.61 -47.52
C ARG A 19 24.30 7.25 -47.02
N PRO A 20 23.11 6.73 -47.37
CA PRO A 20 21.86 7.21 -46.81
C PRO A 20 21.83 6.81 -45.33
N THR A 21 21.60 7.79 -44.45
CA THR A 21 21.30 7.54 -43.05
C THR A 21 19.94 6.85 -43.00
N ILE A 22 19.94 5.54 -42.81
CA ILE A 22 18.72 4.78 -42.52
C ILE A 22 18.30 5.19 -41.10
N THR A 23 17.40 6.17 -41.01
CA THR A 23 16.66 6.47 -39.78
C THR A 23 15.84 5.24 -39.44
N THR A 24 16.35 4.42 -38.53
CA THR A 24 15.63 3.27 -38.01
C THR A 24 14.35 3.80 -37.36
N PRO A 25 13.15 3.35 -37.75
CA PRO A 25 11.93 3.74 -37.06
C PRO A 25 12.08 3.23 -35.62
N GLN A 26 12.08 4.16 -34.67
CA GLN A 26 12.17 3.88 -33.26
C GLN A 26 10.94 3.04 -32.90
N LEU A 27 11.13 1.71 -32.83
CA LEU A 27 10.11 0.77 -32.39
C LEU A 27 9.60 1.26 -31.03
N LEU A 28 8.37 1.78 -31.04
CA LEU A 28 7.64 2.13 -29.84
C LEU A 28 7.63 0.89 -28.94
N ARG A 29 8.42 0.96 -27.87
CA ARG A 29 8.40 -0.06 -26.82
C ARG A 29 6.95 -0.17 -26.37
N PRO A 30 6.34 -1.36 -26.37
CA PRO A 30 5.03 -1.50 -25.76
C PRO A 30 5.18 -1.03 -24.32
N THR A 31 4.45 0.02 -23.95
CA THR A 31 4.25 0.40 -22.56
C THR A 31 3.64 -0.82 -21.92
N VAL A 32 4.47 -1.63 -21.27
CA VAL A 32 4.00 -2.70 -20.40
C VAL A 32 3.03 -2.02 -19.46
N LEU A 33 1.75 -2.37 -19.57
CA LEU A 33 0.70 -1.90 -18.69
C LEU A 33 1.00 -2.55 -17.33
N VAL A 34 1.98 -1.97 -16.62
CA VAL A 34 2.29 -2.33 -15.25
C VAL A 34 0.98 -2.12 -14.53
N ARG A 35 0.41 -3.19 -13.97
CA ARG A 35 -0.71 -3.09 -13.03
C ARG A 35 -0.18 -2.39 -11.79
N ALA A 36 -0.07 -1.08 -11.87
CA ALA A 36 0.58 -0.24 -10.89
C ALA A 36 -0.35 -0.10 -9.69
N TYR A 37 0.17 -0.40 -8.51
CA TYR A 37 -0.42 0.08 -7.28
C TYR A 37 -0.18 1.58 -7.20
N HIS A 38 -1.13 2.31 -6.60
CA HIS A 38 -0.94 3.73 -6.34
C HIS A 38 0.26 3.92 -5.39
N GLU A 39 1.04 4.98 -5.55
CA GLU A 39 2.26 5.23 -4.76
C GLU A 39 1.99 5.18 -3.25
N LYS A 40 0.85 5.73 -2.82
CA LYS A 40 0.38 5.65 -1.43
C LYS A 40 0.23 4.22 -0.91
N VAL A 41 -0.29 3.31 -1.74
CA VAL A 41 -0.43 1.89 -1.37
C VAL A 41 0.94 1.25 -1.22
N ILE A 42 1.87 1.58 -2.11
CA ILE A 42 3.25 1.07 -2.07
C ILE A 42 3.95 1.58 -0.80
N ASP A 43 3.84 2.86 -0.49
CA ASP A 43 4.46 3.46 0.69
C ASP A 43 3.97 2.82 2.01
N HIS A 44 2.67 2.61 2.17
CA HIS A 44 2.13 1.90 3.33
C HIS A 44 2.45 0.41 3.35
N TYR A 45 2.75 -0.20 2.20
CA TYR A 45 3.15 -1.60 2.12
C TYR A 45 4.64 -1.81 2.46
N GLU A 46 5.52 -0.97 1.92
CA GLU A 46 6.97 -1.06 2.16
C GLU A 46 7.34 -0.57 3.56
N ARG A 47 6.65 0.46 4.06
CA ARG A 47 6.90 1.07 5.36
C ARG A 47 5.59 1.15 6.16
N PRO A 48 5.00 0.01 6.57
CA PRO A 48 3.76 0.02 7.33
C PRO A 48 3.99 0.66 8.71
N ARG A 49 3.12 1.60 9.08
CA ARG A 49 3.19 2.31 10.35
C ARG A 49 2.49 1.50 11.42
N ASN A 50 2.84 1.65 12.70
CA ASN A 50 2.05 1.06 13.79
C ASN A 50 1.89 -0.48 13.75
N MET A 51 2.76 -1.21 13.04
CA MET A 51 2.78 -2.67 13.15
C MET A 51 3.20 -3.11 14.56
N GLY A 52 2.50 -4.08 15.11
CA GLY A 52 2.83 -4.62 16.43
C GLY A 52 1.63 -5.16 17.18
N SER A 53 1.76 -5.26 18.49
CA SER A 53 0.66 -5.70 19.35
C SER A 53 0.72 -4.99 20.69
N LEU A 54 -0.45 -4.79 21.28
CA LEU A 54 -0.64 -4.28 22.63
C LEU A 54 -0.97 -5.44 23.59
N PRO A 55 -0.69 -5.28 24.90
CA PRO A 55 -1.04 -6.28 25.91
C PRO A 55 -2.55 -6.53 25.91
N LYS A 56 -2.95 -7.79 25.74
CA LYS A 56 -4.37 -8.17 25.66
C LYS A 56 -5.12 -8.03 26.99
N ASN A 57 -4.37 -8.07 28.09
CA ASN A 57 -4.92 -8.06 29.46
C ASN A 57 -5.18 -6.64 29.97
N ASP A 58 -4.78 -5.61 29.22
CA ASP A 58 -5.02 -4.23 29.60
C ASP A 58 -6.51 -3.88 29.36
N PRO A 59 -7.26 -3.43 30.38
CA PRO A 59 -8.66 -3.06 30.23
C PRO A 59 -8.86 -1.84 29.33
N THR A 60 -7.82 -1.02 29.16
CA THR A 60 -7.83 0.16 28.27
C THR A 60 -7.65 -0.21 26.79
N VAL A 61 -7.37 -1.49 26.49
CA VAL A 61 -7.10 -1.96 25.13
C VAL A 61 -8.29 -2.71 24.55
N GLY A 62 -8.85 -2.17 23.46
CA GLY A 62 -9.81 -2.86 22.60
C GLY A 62 -9.09 -3.69 21.53
N THR A 63 -9.53 -4.92 21.30
CA THR A 63 -8.99 -5.81 20.26
C THR A 63 -10.09 -6.26 19.30
N GLY A 64 -9.93 -5.93 18.03
CA GLY A 64 -10.75 -6.42 16.93
C GLY A 64 -9.96 -7.45 16.12
N LEU A 65 -10.52 -8.64 15.96
CA LEU A 65 -10.04 -9.65 15.02
C LEU A 65 -11.14 -9.87 13.97
N VAL A 66 -10.80 -9.66 12.71
CA VAL A 66 -11.73 -9.75 11.57
C VAL A 66 -11.07 -10.46 10.40
N GLY A 67 -11.91 -10.97 9.48
CA GLY A 67 -11.47 -11.76 8.35
C GLY A 67 -11.47 -13.26 8.62
N ALA A 68 -11.22 -14.04 7.57
CA ALA A 68 -11.26 -15.49 7.61
C ALA A 68 -10.03 -16.07 6.88
N PRO A 69 -9.33 -17.06 7.47
CA PRO A 69 -8.17 -17.68 6.84
C PRO A 69 -8.46 -18.25 5.45
N ALA A 70 -9.69 -18.73 5.22
CA ALA A 70 -10.13 -19.28 3.93
C ALA A 70 -10.12 -18.23 2.80
N CYS A 71 -10.33 -16.95 3.12
CA CYS A 71 -10.33 -15.85 2.16
C CYS A 71 -8.95 -15.24 1.94
N GLY A 72 -7.94 -15.65 2.73
CA GLY A 72 -6.58 -15.13 2.66
C GLY A 72 -6.36 -13.78 3.32
N ASP A 73 -7.41 -13.13 3.85
CA ASP A 73 -7.32 -11.84 4.54
C ASP A 73 -7.80 -11.97 6.00
N VAL A 74 -6.91 -11.67 6.95
CA VAL A 74 -7.17 -11.67 8.40
C VAL A 74 -6.46 -10.47 9.03
N MET A 75 -7.21 -9.62 9.71
CA MET A 75 -6.69 -8.42 10.34
C MET A 75 -6.99 -8.43 11.85
N LYS A 76 -5.94 -8.17 12.64
CA LYS A 76 -6.02 -7.90 14.07
C LYS A 76 -5.66 -6.44 14.31
N LEU A 77 -6.62 -5.66 14.79
CA LEU A 77 -6.45 -4.27 15.21
C LEU A 77 -6.55 -4.16 16.72
N GLN A 78 -5.63 -3.43 17.35
CA GLN A 78 -5.66 -3.13 18.78
C GLN A 78 -5.59 -1.62 18.97
N ILE A 79 -6.52 -1.08 19.73
CA ILE A 79 -6.59 0.35 20.10
C ILE A 79 -6.41 0.48 21.60
N LYS A 80 -5.60 1.44 22.04
CA LYS A 80 -5.52 1.86 23.43
C LYS A 80 -6.25 3.18 23.60
N VAL A 81 -7.14 3.24 24.57
CA VAL A 81 -7.99 4.40 24.84
C VAL A 81 -7.57 5.04 26.16
N ASP A 82 -7.60 6.36 26.24
CA ASP A 82 -7.47 7.09 27.51
C ASP A 82 -8.80 7.21 28.26
N ASP A 83 -8.74 7.77 29.47
CA ASP A 83 -9.91 8.00 30.32
C ASP A 83 -10.90 9.01 29.71
N ALA A 84 -10.44 9.84 28.77
CA ALA A 84 -11.27 10.81 28.05
C ALA A 84 -11.94 10.22 26.79
N GLY A 85 -11.75 8.93 26.50
CA GLY A 85 -12.34 8.26 25.34
C GLY A 85 -11.60 8.49 24.01
N LYS A 86 -10.37 9.00 24.06
CA LYS A 86 -9.51 9.20 22.88
C LYS A 86 -8.54 8.05 22.68
N ILE A 87 -8.24 7.76 21.41
CA ILE A 87 -7.32 6.69 21.03
C ILE A 87 -5.88 7.21 21.10
N VAL A 88 -5.10 6.76 22.09
CA VAL A 88 -3.71 7.22 22.32
C VAL A 88 -2.67 6.43 21.52
N ASP A 89 -2.90 5.12 21.36
CA ASP A 89 -2.03 4.25 20.58
C ASP A 89 -2.85 3.21 19.84
N VAL A 90 -2.34 2.81 18.68
CA VAL A 90 -2.97 1.84 17.79
C VAL A 90 -1.88 0.94 17.26
N LYS A 91 -2.13 -0.37 17.31
CA LYS A 91 -1.26 -1.38 16.72
C LYS A 91 -2.07 -2.32 15.87
N PHE A 92 -1.49 -2.79 14.77
CA PHE A 92 -2.12 -3.82 13.95
C PHE A 92 -1.16 -4.95 13.60
N LYS A 93 -1.76 -6.11 13.32
CA LYS A 93 -1.15 -7.21 12.58
C LYS A 93 -2.15 -7.66 11.54
N THR A 94 -1.71 -7.82 10.31
CA THR A 94 -2.59 -8.25 9.22
C THR A 94 -1.88 -9.29 8.37
N PHE A 95 -2.66 -10.25 7.90
CA PHE A 95 -2.27 -11.24 6.91
C PHE A 95 -3.20 -11.02 5.73
N GLY A 96 -2.65 -10.77 4.55
CA GLY A 96 -3.47 -10.46 3.39
C GLY A 96 -2.67 -9.88 2.25
N CYS A 97 -3.37 -9.45 1.21
CA CYS A 97 -2.73 -8.81 0.07
C CYS A 97 -2.12 -7.43 0.44
N GLY A 98 -1.20 -6.92 -0.38
CA GLY A 98 -0.53 -5.63 -0.13
C GLY A 98 -1.52 -4.47 0.07
N SER A 99 -2.67 -4.49 -0.61
CA SER A 99 -3.74 -3.50 -0.42
C SER A 99 -4.40 -3.58 0.97
N ALA A 100 -4.50 -4.77 1.57
CA ALA A 100 -5.01 -4.96 2.93
C ALA A 100 -4.01 -4.44 3.97
N ILE A 101 -2.71 -4.67 3.76
CA ILE A 101 -1.64 -4.10 4.60
C ILE A 101 -1.65 -2.58 4.53
N ALA A 102 -1.74 -2.02 3.31
CA ALA A 102 -1.79 -0.57 3.13
C ALA A 102 -3.02 0.07 3.78
N SER A 103 -4.21 -0.53 3.59
CA SER A 103 -5.46 -0.08 4.23
C SER A 103 -5.39 -0.14 5.75
N SER A 104 -4.76 -1.19 6.29
CA SER A 104 -4.57 -1.34 7.73
C SER A 104 -3.64 -0.26 8.30
N SER A 105 -2.50 -0.02 7.64
CA SER A 105 -1.54 1.02 8.04
C SER A 105 -2.19 2.40 8.04
N PHE A 106 -2.83 2.77 6.93
CA PHE A 106 -3.47 4.07 6.80
C PHE A 106 -4.55 4.28 7.88
N LEU A 107 -5.39 3.26 8.13
CA LEU A 107 -6.41 3.32 9.17
C LEU A 107 -5.78 3.64 10.53
N THR A 108 -4.67 2.99 10.90
CA THR A 108 -4.06 3.19 12.22
C THR A 108 -3.53 4.61 12.44
N GLU A 109 -3.05 5.26 11.39
CA GLU A 109 -2.66 6.67 11.46
C GLU A 109 -3.89 7.57 11.55
N ARG A 110 -4.94 7.24 10.79
CA ARG A 110 -6.19 8.01 10.77
C ARG A 110 -6.93 8.01 12.09
N VAL A 111 -6.99 6.86 12.77
CA VAL A 111 -7.73 6.71 14.04
C VAL A 111 -6.98 7.23 15.25
N ARG A 112 -5.66 7.44 15.15
CA ARG A 112 -4.85 7.88 16.28
C ARG A 112 -5.19 9.33 16.64
N GLY A 113 -5.50 9.57 17.91
CA GLY A 113 -5.89 10.89 18.43
C GLY A 113 -7.37 11.23 18.25
N LEU A 114 -8.16 10.40 17.56
CA LEU A 114 -9.61 10.57 17.43
C LEU A 114 -10.35 10.05 18.66
N HIS A 115 -11.57 10.56 18.88
CA HIS A 115 -12.48 10.00 19.86
C HIS A 115 -13.07 8.67 19.33
N LEU A 116 -13.46 7.76 20.23
CA LEU A 116 -14.05 6.46 19.87
C LEU A 116 -15.26 6.58 18.93
N ASP A 117 -16.11 7.58 19.15
CA ASP A 117 -17.31 7.80 18.32
C ASP A 117 -16.97 8.29 16.91
N GLU A 118 -15.90 9.08 16.77
CA GLU A 118 -15.39 9.54 15.47
C GLU A 118 -14.71 8.39 14.72
N ALA A 119 -13.89 7.61 15.43
CA ALA A 119 -13.23 6.43 14.89
C ALA A 119 -14.25 5.39 14.38
N GLY A 120 -15.40 5.27 15.03
CA GLY A 120 -16.50 4.40 14.60
C GLY A 120 -17.27 4.89 13.36
N GLN A 121 -17.12 6.16 12.98
CA GLN A 121 -17.76 6.76 11.81
C GLN A 121 -16.92 6.66 10.54
N ILE A 122 -15.66 6.24 10.64
CA ILE A 122 -14.79 6.03 9.48
C ILE A 122 -15.41 4.96 8.57
N LYS A 123 -15.54 5.30 7.29
CA LYS A 123 -16.12 4.43 6.27
C LYS A 123 -15.03 3.91 5.34
N ASN A 124 -15.25 2.71 4.79
CA ASN A 124 -14.41 2.12 3.76
C ASN A 124 -14.21 3.03 2.54
N THR A 125 -15.18 3.90 2.24
CA THR A 125 -15.13 4.81 1.10
C THR A 125 -14.09 5.91 1.27
N GLU A 126 -13.83 6.38 2.50
CA GLU A 126 -12.76 7.34 2.79
C GLU A 126 -11.40 6.69 2.56
N ILE A 127 -11.19 5.49 3.11
CA ILE A 127 -9.95 4.72 2.97
C ILE A 127 -9.68 4.39 1.50
N ALA A 128 -10.69 3.92 0.77
CA ALA A 128 -10.56 3.56 -0.63
C ALA A 128 -10.24 4.76 -1.53
N LYS A 129 -10.83 5.93 -1.25
CA LYS A 129 -10.51 7.17 -1.96
C LYS A 129 -9.09 7.62 -1.69
N GLU A 130 -8.68 7.61 -0.43
CA GLU A 130 -7.36 8.10 -0.03
C GLU A 130 -6.23 7.27 -0.63
N LEU A 131 -6.39 5.94 -0.63
CA LEU A 131 -5.45 4.99 -1.23
C LEU A 131 -5.65 4.78 -2.73
N CYS A 132 -6.64 5.44 -3.34
CA CYS A 132 -7.01 5.31 -4.75
C CYS A 132 -7.18 3.84 -5.17
N LEU A 133 -7.89 3.06 -4.35
CA LEU A 133 -8.06 1.63 -4.58
C LEU A 133 -8.95 1.37 -5.80
N PRO A 134 -8.55 0.46 -6.70
CA PRO A 134 -9.43 0.04 -7.79
C PRO A 134 -10.63 -0.75 -7.24
N PRO A 135 -11.78 -0.79 -7.96
CA PRO A 135 -13.01 -1.45 -7.48
C PRO A 135 -12.83 -2.90 -7.02
N VAL A 136 -11.91 -3.64 -7.65
CA VAL A 136 -11.60 -5.05 -7.33
C VAL A 136 -11.01 -5.22 -5.92
N LYS A 137 -10.43 -4.18 -5.34
CA LYS A 137 -9.74 -4.20 -4.03
C LYS A 137 -10.50 -3.50 -2.90
N LEU A 138 -11.78 -3.17 -3.10
CA LEU A 138 -12.61 -2.51 -2.09
C LEU A 138 -12.89 -3.40 -0.85
N HIS A 139 -12.77 -4.72 -0.94
CA HIS A 139 -12.88 -5.60 0.24
C HIS A 139 -11.78 -5.30 1.29
N CYS A 140 -10.61 -4.80 0.86
CA CYS A 140 -9.52 -4.45 1.77
C CYS A 140 -9.87 -3.24 2.65
N SER A 141 -10.60 -2.26 2.12
CA SER A 141 -11.07 -1.12 2.91
C SER A 141 -12.27 -1.47 3.80
N MET A 142 -13.11 -2.42 3.37
CA MET A 142 -14.19 -2.96 4.22
C MET A 142 -13.63 -3.72 5.42
N LEU A 143 -12.58 -4.54 5.23
CA LEU A 143 -11.91 -5.24 6.33
C LEU A 143 -11.38 -4.26 7.39
N ALA A 144 -10.80 -3.15 6.96
CA ALA A 144 -10.29 -2.10 7.84
C ALA A 144 -11.43 -1.43 8.64
N GLU A 145 -12.55 -1.11 8.00
CA GLU A 145 -13.75 -0.57 8.66
C GLU A 145 -14.32 -1.55 9.70
N ASP A 146 -14.43 -2.83 9.35
CA ASP A 146 -14.93 -3.86 10.25
C ASP A 146 -13.98 -4.06 11.45
N ALA A 147 -12.67 -3.97 11.23
CA ALA A 147 -11.67 -4.09 12.27
C ALA A 147 -11.81 -3.01 13.35
N ILE A 148 -11.97 -1.73 12.96
CA ILE A 148 -12.12 -0.63 13.94
C ILE A 148 -13.43 -0.75 14.71
N LYS A 149 -14.53 -1.08 14.05
CA LYS A 149 -15.81 -1.31 14.72
C LYS A 149 -15.74 -2.47 15.71
N SER A 150 -15.07 -3.55 15.33
CA SER A 150 -14.84 -4.72 16.20
C SER A 150 -14.00 -4.35 17.42
N ALA A 151 -12.91 -3.59 17.23
CA ALA A 151 -12.05 -3.13 18.32
C ALA A 151 -12.76 -2.20 19.31
N ILE A 152 -13.58 -1.25 18.81
CA ILE A 152 -14.39 -0.36 19.65
C ILE A 152 -15.44 -1.16 20.43
N LYS A 153 -16.10 -2.14 19.80
CA LYS A 153 -17.07 -3.02 20.47
C LYS A 153 -16.42 -3.83 21.60
N ASP A 154 -15.21 -4.38 21.38
CA ASP A 154 -14.46 -5.09 22.42
C ASP A 154 -14.10 -4.16 23.59
N TYR A 155 -13.63 -2.95 23.30
CA TYR A 155 -13.35 -1.94 24.33
C TYR A 155 -14.60 -1.62 25.17
N ARG A 156 -15.72 -1.26 24.51
CA ARG A 156 -16.98 -0.94 25.20
C ARG A 156 -17.47 -2.10 26.06
N ARG A 157 -17.37 -3.34 25.57
CA ARG A 157 -17.72 -4.55 26.35
C ARG A 157 -16.89 -4.67 27.63
N LYS A 158 -15.58 -4.41 27.56
CA LYS A 158 -14.69 -4.46 28.74
C LYS A 158 -15.01 -3.38 29.78
N GLN A 159 -15.55 -2.23 29.35
CA GLN A 159 -15.97 -1.16 30.27
C GLN A 159 -17.32 -1.47 30.96
N THR A 160 -18.23 -2.17 30.28
CA THR A 160 -19.54 -2.54 30.86
C THR A 160 -19.49 -3.82 31.71
N THR A 161 -18.52 -4.70 31.49
CA THR A 161 -18.34 -5.94 32.26
C THR A 161 -16.88 -6.02 32.67
N PRO A 162 -16.53 -5.69 33.93
CA PRO A 162 -15.18 -5.93 34.41
C PRO A 162 -14.89 -7.42 34.28
N ALA A 163 -13.82 -7.77 33.55
CA ALA A 163 -13.46 -9.16 33.30
C ALA A 163 -13.24 -9.90 34.64
N PRO A 164 -13.68 -11.16 34.79
CA PRO A 164 -13.29 -11.97 35.93
C PRO A 164 -11.76 -12.15 35.87
N THR A 165 -11.08 -11.75 36.94
CA THR A 165 -9.65 -11.96 37.14
C THR A 165 -9.32 -13.43 36.95
N ALA A 166 -8.56 -13.75 35.90
CA ALA A 166 -8.11 -15.11 35.63
C ALA A 166 -7.06 -15.51 36.67
N SER A 167 -7.45 -16.42 37.56
CA SER A 167 -6.58 -17.10 38.51
C SER A 167 -5.50 -17.92 37.80
N GLU A 168 -4.26 -17.56 38.09
CA GLU A 168 -3.13 -18.42 38.46
C GLU A 168 -3.34 -19.94 38.32
N LYS A 169 -2.48 -20.57 37.51
CA LYS A 169 -2.11 -21.99 37.61
C LYS A 169 -0.67 -22.16 37.17
#